data_AF-A0A653WSR6-F1
#
_entry.id   AF-A0A653WSR6-F1
#
_cell.length_a   1.000
_cell.length_b   1.000
_cell.length_c   1.000
_cell.angle_alpha   90.00
_cell.angle_beta   90.00
_cell.angle_gamma   90.00
#
_symmetry.space_group_name_H-M   'P 1'
#
loop_
_entity.id
_entity.type
_entity.pdbx_description
1 polymer ?
#
loop_
_entity_poly.entity_id
_entity_poly.type
_entity_poly.pdbx_seq_one_letter_code
_entity_poly.pdbx_strand_id
1 'polypeptide(L)'
;MEQLIPWLVFCAAFLLFSLVRPYGARIFIGIFFIVMALGVNALLSFIAPELFVSLGTDKPLIPFYAWIFENVVAAAPPVVGIVAAAGEITVGLLILSRGRRVKLGLIGAIVFLLIITPLGVWTLPNPLMAAGLARLLTKEFPHALWDRRVRGASR
;
A
#
# COMPACT_ATOMS: atom_id res chain seq x y z
N MET A 1 -9.92 18.74 2.68
CA MET A 1 -9.36 18.98 1.33
C MET A 1 -7.84 19.11 1.35
N GLU A 2 -7.22 19.57 2.45
CA GLU A 2 -5.76 19.78 2.52
C GLU A 2 -4.91 18.54 2.16
N GLN A 3 -5.35 17.33 2.51
CA GLN A 3 -4.62 16.09 2.19
C GLN A 3 -4.96 15.50 0.80
N LEU A 4 -6.07 15.90 0.17
CA LEU A 4 -6.53 15.32 -1.11
C LEU A 4 -5.59 15.68 -2.25
N ILE A 5 -5.25 16.97 -2.39
CA ILE A 5 -4.45 17.46 -3.52
C ILE A 5 -3.03 16.87 -3.47
N PRO A 6 -2.30 16.89 -2.33
CA PRO A 6 -0.99 16.26 -2.25
C PRO A 6 -1.03 14.76 -2.58
N TRP A 7 -2.05 14.04 -2.07
CA TRP A 7 -2.18 12.61 -2.34
C TRP A 7 -2.53 12.32 -3.80
N LEU A 8 -3.37 13.14 -4.42
CA LEU A 8 -3.68 13.05 -5.85
C LEU A 8 -2.43 13.21 -6.71
N VAL A 9 -1.63 14.24 -6.42
CA VAL A 9 -0.36 14.48 -7.12
C VAL A 9 0.58 13.29 -6.92
N PHE A 10 0.67 12.76 -5.70
CA PHE A 10 1.49 11.59 -5.40
C PHE A 10 1.06 10.36 -6.20
N CYS A 11 -0.23 10.01 -6.22
CA CYS A 11 -0.75 8.87 -6.98
C CYS A 11 -0.58 9.04 -8.50
N ALA A 12 -0.79 10.26 -9.02
CA ALA A 12 -0.57 10.57 -10.43
C ALA A 12 0.91 10.49 -10.81
N ALA A 13 1.81 11.00 -9.96
CA ALA A 13 3.26 10.90 -10.15
C ALA A 13 3.71 9.43 -10.12
N PHE A 14 3.16 8.61 -9.21
CA PHE A 14 3.45 7.18 -9.20
C PHE A 14 2.97 6.47 -10.47
N LEU A 15 1.77 6.80 -10.96
CA LEU A 15 1.28 6.27 -12.23
C LEU A 15 2.23 6.62 -13.38
N LEU A 16 2.66 7.88 -13.51
CA LEU A 16 3.67 8.29 -14.50
C LEU A 16 5.00 7.55 -14.31
N PHE A 17 5.45 7.38 -13.07
CA PHE A 17 6.68 6.65 -12.76
C PHE A 17 6.60 5.17 -13.18
N SER A 18 5.43 4.54 -13.02
CA SER A 18 5.17 3.17 -13.45
C SER A 18 5.23 3.01 -14.98
N LEU A 19 4.88 4.07 -15.73
CA LEU A 19 4.94 4.10 -17.18
C LEU A 19 6.37 4.27 -17.68
N VAL A 20 7.13 5.20 -17.10
CA VAL A 20 8.47 5.59 -17.56
C VAL A 20 9.55 4.65 -17.04
N ARG A 21 9.49 4.24 -15.75
CA ARG A 21 10.51 3.43 -15.08
C ARG A 21 9.88 2.30 -14.25
N PRO A 22 9.35 1.25 -14.89
CA PRO A 22 8.58 0.20 -14.21
C PRO A 22 9.37 -0.54 -13.13
N TYR A 23 10.67 -0.78 -13.33
CA TYR A 23 11.50 -1.43 -12.31
C TYR A 23 11.73 -0.55 -11.07
N GLY A 24 11.94 0.75 -11.26
CA GLY A 24 12.05 1.71 -10.17
C GLY A 24 10.73 1.84 -9.42
N ALA A 25 9.62 1.96 -10.14
CA ALA A 25 8.28 2.03 -9.57
C ALA A 25 7.93 0.80 -8.73
N ARG A 26 8.31 -0.41 -9.19
CA ARG A 26 8.16 -1.65 -8.41
C ARG A 26 8.88 -1.58 -7.07
N ILE A 27 10.15 -1.16 -7.08
CA ILE A 27 10.94 -1.08 -5.85
C ILE A 27 10.34 -0.05 -4.90
N PHE A 28 10.02 1.13 -5.43
CA PHE A 28 9.41 2.20 -4.68
C PHE A 28 8.11 1.74 -3.99
N ILE A 29 7.17 1.15 -4.73
CA ILE A 29 5.88 0.77 -4.14
C ILE A 29 6.01 -0.38 -3.13
N GLY A 30 6.93 -1.32 -3.34
CA GLY A 30 7.18 -2.38 -2.37
C GLY A 30 7.70 -1.83 -1.05
N ILE A 31 8.62 -0.86 -1.09
CA ILE A 31 9.12 -0.16 0.11
C ILE A 31 8.02 0.71 0.71
N PHE A 32 7.26 1.42 -0.11
CA PHE A 32 6.16 2.28 0.32
C PHE A 32 5.13 1.51 1.15
N PHE A 33 4.70 0.33 0.70
CA PHE A 33 3.80 -0.53 1.48
C PHE A 33 4.38 -0.93 2.85
N ILE A 34 5.67 -1.25 2.92
CA ILE A 34 6.33 -1.57 4.20
C ILE A 34 6.37 -0.34 5.12
N VAL A 35 6.65 0.85 4.58
CA VAL A 35 6.65 2.10 5.35
C VAL A 35 5.25 2.42 5.87
N MET A 36 4.20 2.26 5.05
CA MET A 36 2.81 2.47 5.47
C MET A 36 2.38 1.46 6.55
N ALA A 37 2.82 0.21 6.42
CA ALA A 37 2.55 -0.82 7.42
C ALA A 37 3.08 -0.45 8.80
N LEU A 38 4.31 0.07 8.84
CA LEU A 38 4.96 0.43 10.09
C LEU A 38 4.48 1.79 10.60
N GLY A 39 4.44 2.81 9.75
CA GLY A 39 4.16 4.19 10.11
C GLY A 39 2.68 4.53 10.28
N VAL A 40 1.79 3.77 9.65
CA VAL A 40 0.34 3.98 9.76
C VAL A 40 -0.30 2.84 10.53
N ASN A 41 -0.28 1.61 9.99
CA ASN A 41 -1.04 0.51 10.59
C ASN A 41 -0.51 0.09 11.96
N ALA A 42 0.79 -0.18 12.09
CA ALA A 42 1.37 -0.54 13.38
C ALA A 42 1.47 0.67 14.32
N LEU A 43 2.10 1.76 13.89
CA LEU A 43 2.32 2.92 14.78
C LEU A 43 1.01 3.50 15.32
N LEU A 44 0.02 3.80 14.46
CA LEU A 44 -1.21 4.41 14.92
C LEU A 44 -2.00 3.45 15.81
N SER A 45 -2.11 2.17 15.45
CA SER A 45 -2.89 1.22 16.25
C SER A 45 -2.36 1.02 17.66
N PHE A 46 -1.05 1.17 17.89
CA PHE A 46 -0.44 1.05 19.22
C PHE A 46 -0.31 2.38 19.97
N ILE A 47 0.09 3.45 19.29
CA ILE A 47 0.46 4.72 19.94
C ILE A 47 -0.69 5.73 19.93
N ALA A 48 -1.55 5.69 18.92
CA ALA A 48 -2.67 6.60 18.75
C ALA A 48 -3.93 5.86 18.24
N PRO A 49 -4.46 4.88 19.00
CA PRO A 49 -5.53 4.00 18.54
C PRO A 49 -6.80 4.76 18.14
N GLU A 50 -7.09 5.88 18.82
CA GLU A 50 -8.22 6.76 18.47
C GLU A 50 -8.06 7.34 17.06
N LEU A 51 -6.83 7.76 16.70
CA LEU A 51 -6.53 8.26 15.36
C LEU A 51 -6.63 7.13 14.33
N PHE A 52 -6.21 5.91 14.68
CA PHE A 52 -6.36 4.74 13.83
C PHE A 52 -7.83 4.40 13.55
N VAL A 53 -8.69 4.45 14.56
CA VAL A 53 -10.14 4.26 14.40
C VAL A 53 -10.74 5.40 13.56
N SER A 54 -10.29 6.64 13.75
CA SER A 54 -10.79 7.79 13.00
C SER A 54 -10.55 7.71 11.49
N LEU A 55 -9.57 6.92 11.03
CA LEU A 55 -9.30 6.71 9.60
C LEU A 55 -10.54 6.20 8.83
N GLY A 56 -11.42 5.46 9.49
CA GLY A 56 -12.66 4.94 8.89
C GLY A 56 -13.94 5.61 9.38
N THR A 57 -13.88 6.54 10.35
CA THR A 57 -15.08 7.16 10.94
C THR A 57 -15.20 8.66 10.68
N ASP A 58 -14.12 9.39 10.41
CA ASP A 58 -14.18 10.86 10.34
C ASP A 58 -15.13 11.33 9.23
N LYS A 59 -15.02 10.80 8.00
CA LYS A 59 -15.95 11.07 6.86
C LYS A 59 -15.89 9.95 5.79
N PRO A 60 -16.34 8.72 6.07
CA PRO A 60 -16.27 7.64 5.08
C PRO A 60 -17.23 7.90 3.92
N LEU A 61 -16.80 7.50 2.72
CA LEU A 61 -17.62 7.59 1.52
C LEU A 61 -18.73 6.53 1.52
N ILE A 62 -18.49 5.41 2.21
CA ILE A 62 -19.44 4.31 2.36
C ILE A 62 -19.68 4.07 3.86
N PRO A 63 -20.92 4.21 4.36
CA PRO A 63 -21.23 4.08 5.80
C PRO A 63 -20.83 2.74 6.43
N PHE A 64 -20.75 1.68 5.63
CA PHE A 64 -20.26 0.37 6.07
C PHE A 64 -18.84 0.42 6.67
N TYR A 65 -17.98 1.32 6.19
CA TYR A 65 -16.63 1.47 6.73
C TYR A 65 -16.64 2.12 8.12
N ALA A 66 -17.50 3.12 8.37
CA ALA A 66 -17.69 3.64 9.73
C ALA A 66 -18.09 2.51 10.67
N TRP A 67 -19.08 1.72 10.28
CA TRP A 67 -19.58 0.63 11.10
C TRP A 67 -18.48 -0.40 11.44
N ILE A 68 -17.67 -0.83 10.46
CA ILE A 68 -16.53 -1.72 10.72
C ILE A 68 -15.56 -1.08 11.71
N PHE A 69 -15.21 0.19 11.52
CA PHE A 69 -14.22 0.85 12.37
C PHE A 69 -14.74 1.05 13.80
N GLU A 70 -16.01 1.40 13.97
CA GLU A 70 -16.65 1.60 15.27
C GLU A 70 -16.87 0.30 16.05
N ASN A 71 -17.16 -0.82 15.36
CA ASN A 71 -17.58 -2.05 16.03
C ASN A 71 -16.51 -3.15 16.04
N VAL A 72 -15.64 -3.17 15.02
CA VAL A 72 -14.59 -4.20 14.86
C VAL A 72 -13.22 -3.62 15.18
N VAL A 73 -12.85 -2.50 14.56
CA VAL A 73 -11.52 -1.91 14.77
C VAL A 73 -11.39 -1.35 16.18
N ALA A 74 -12.40 -0.61 16.66
CA ALA A 74 -12.39 -0.04 18.01
C ALA A 74 -12.39 -1.08 19.13
N ALA A 75 -12.84 -2.31 18.88
CA ALA A 75 -12.83 -3.38 19.88
C ALA A 75 -11.40 -3.82 20.25
N ALA A 76 -10.47 -3.77 19.29
CA ALA A 76 -9.06 -4.08 19.51
C ALA A 76 -8.16 -3.44 18.44
N PRO A 77 -7.96 -2.10 18.46
CA PRO A 77 -7.20 -1.41 17.44
C PRO A 77 -5.79 -1.98 17.21
N PRO A 78 -4.99 -2.31 18.26
CA PRO A 78 -3.66 -2.89 18.08
C PRO A 78 -3.68 -4.22 17.31
N VAL A 79 -4.67 -5.09 17.58
CA VAL A 79 -4.77 -6.40 16.93
C VAL A 79 -5.07 -6.22 15.45
N VAL A 80 -6.06 -5.38 15.12
CA VAL A 80 -6.40 -5.10 13.72
C VAL A 80 -5.25 -4.41 12.99
N GLY A 81 -4.59 -3.45 13.64
CA GLY A 81 -3.42 -2.77 13.08
C GLY A 81 -2.24 -3.70 12.81
N ILE A 82 -1.95 -4.66 13.71
CA ILE A 82 -0.94 -5.70 13.45
C ILE A 82 -1.32 -6.54 12.25
N VAL A 83 -2.58 -6.97 12.14
CA VAL A 83 -3.04 -7.79 11.00
C VAL A 83 -2.91 -7.00 9.70
N ALA A 84 -3.34 -5.74 9.67
CA ALA A 84 -3.20 -4.86 8.52
C ALA A 84 -1.71 -4.64 8.15
N ALA A 85 -0.86 -4.34 9.14
CA ALA A 85 0.57 -4.15 8.94
C ALA A 85 1.25 -5.43 8.41
N ALA A 86 0.92 -6.60 8.95
CA ALA A 86 1.45 -7.87 8.48
C ALA A 86 1.03 -8.14 7.03
N GLY A 87 -0.21 -7.82 6.66
CA GLY A 87 -0.70 -7.89 5.28
C GLY A 87 0.08 -6.97 4.34
N GLU A 88 0.22 -5.70 4.68
CA GLU A 88 0.96 -4.72 3.87
C GLU A 88 2.45 -5.06 3.76
N ILE A 89 3.11 -5.50 4.85
CA ILE A 89 4.50 -5.98 4.83
C ILE A 89 4.62 -7.17 3.88
N THR A 90 3.71 -8.14 3.98
CA THR A 90 3.72 -9.32 3.10
C THR A 90 3.58 -8.91 1.64
N VAL A 91 2.65 -8.00 1.33
CA VAL A 91 2.47 -7.44 -0.01
C VAL A 91 3.74 -6.74 -0.49
N GLY A 92 4.33 -5.87 0.33
CA GLY A 92 5.58 -5.16 0.01
C GLY A 92 6.73 -6.11 -0.28
N LEU A 93 6.94 -7.13 0.58
CA LEU A 93 7.97 -8.14 0.39
C LEU A 93 7.74 -8.99 -0.87
N LEU A 94 6.48 -9.34 -1.17
CA LEU A 94 6.13 -10.04 -2.41
C LEU A 94 6.47 -9.20 -3.64
N ILE A 95 6.18 -7.90 -3.64
CA ILE A 95 6.54 -6.97 -4.73
C ILE A 95 8.06 -6.88 -4.92
N LEU A 96 8.83 -6.85 -3.82
CA LEU A 96 10.29 -6.76 -3.84
C LEU A 96 10.99 -8.09 -4.20
N SER A 97 10.22 -9.17 -4.29
CA SER A 97 10.73 -10.50 -4.63
C SER A 97 10.98 -10.69 -6.14
N ARG A 98 10.83 -11.93 -6.64
CA ARG A 98 11.11 -12.30 -8.04
C ARG A 98 10.01 -13.16 -8.66
N GLY A 99 9.92 -13.09 -9.98
CA GLY A 99 9.06 -13.96 -10.78
C GLY A 99 7.59 -13.81 -10.41
N ARG A 100 6.88 -14.95 -10.29
CA ARG A 100 5.42 -15.00 -10.08
C ARG A 100 4.96 -14.34 -8.77
N ARG A 101 5.81 -14.33 -7.73
CA ARG A 101 5.51 -13.70 -6.43
C ARG A 101 5.32 -12.19 -6.53
N VAL A 102 6.05 -11.53 -7.43
CA VAL A 102 5.88 -10.09 -7.72
C VAL A 102 4.45 -9.80 -8.18
N LYS A 103 3.91 -10.64 -9.06
CA LYS A 103 2.53 -10.46 -9.56
C LYS A 103 1.50 -10.64 -8.44
N LEU A 104 1.69 -11.59 -7.54
CA LEU A 104 0.83 -11.75 -6.36
C LEU A 104 0.88 -10.52 -5.46
N GLY A 105 2.07 -9.99 -5.19
CA GLY A 105 2.23 -8.74 -4.43
C GLY A 105 1.55 -7.55 -5.10
N LEU A 106 1.73 -7.38 -6.42
CA LEU A 106 1.08 -6.32 -7.18
C LEU A 106 -0.45 -6.42 -7.15
N ILE A 107 -1.02 -7.63 -7.31
CA ILE A 107 -2.47 -7.88 -7.20
C ILE A 107 -2.95 -7.55 -5.78
N GLY A 108 -2.24 -8.02 -4.76
CA GLY A 108 -2.56 -7.72 -3.37
C GLY A 108 -2.57 -6.22 -3.08
N ALA A 109 -1.58 -5.48 -3.58
CA ALA A 109 -1.52 -4.03 -3.46
C ALA A 109 -2.69 -3.32 -4.17
N ILE A 110 -3.08 -3.77 -5.38
CA ILE A 110 -4.25 -3.24 -6.09
C ILE A 110 -5.51 -3.45 -5.25
N VAL A 111 -5.75 -4.68 -4.80
CA VAL A 111 -6.94 -5.03 -4.01
C VAL A 111 -6.98 -4.19 -2.73
N PHE A 112 -5.85 -4.09 -2.03
CA PHE A 112 -5.73 -3.29 -0.82
C PHE A 112 -6.12 -1.82 -1.07
N LEU A 113 -5.53 -1.18 -2.10
CA LEU A 113 -5.80 0.21 -2.45
C LEU A 113 -7.28 0.47 -2.78
N LEU A 114 -7.90 -0.46 -3.50
CA LEU A 114 -9.32 -0.35 -3.84
C LEU A 114 -10.22 -0.52 -2.61
N ILE A 115 -9.88 -1.44 -1.70
CA ILE A 115 -10.60 -1.64 -0.43
C ILE A 115 -10.52 -0.38 0.45
N ILE A 116 -9.39 0.33 0.50
CA ILE A 116 -9.27 1.53 1.34
C ILE A 116 -9.73 2.83 0.66
N THR A 117 -10.01 2.80 -0.66
CA THR A 117 -10.53 3.96 -1.43
C THR A 117 -11.81 4.59 -0.84
N PRO A 118 -12.78 3.83 -0.30
CA PRO A 118 -13.98 4.42 0.32
C PRO A 118 -13.80 4.96 1.75
N LEU A 119 -12.60 4.88 2.36
CA LEU A 119 -12.38 5.40 3.72
C LEU A 119 -12.59 6.91 3.85
N GLY A 120 -12.40 7.67 2.77
CA GLY A 120 -12.69 9.09 2.76
C GLY A 120 -12.34 9.75 1.45
N VAL A 121 -12.70 11.02 1.31
CA VAL A 121 -12.38 11.79 0.09
C VAL A 121 -10.87 11.77 -0.18
N TRP A 122 -10.04 11.79 0.86
CA TRP A 122 -8.58 11.80 0.74
C TRP A 122 -8.00 10.50 0.16
N THR A 123 -8.71 9.36 0.17
CA THR A 123 -8.26 8.10 -0.47
C THR A 123 -8.79 7.92 -1.90
N LEU A 124 -9.64 8.82 -2.41
CA LEU A 124 -10.15 8.77 -3.80
C LEU A 124 -9.07 8.68 -4.88
N PRO A 125 -7.85 9.21 -4.72
CA PRO A 125 -6.78 9.02 -5.69
C PRO A 125 -6.18 7.60 -5.79
N ASN A 126 -6.45 6.71 -4.82
CA ASN A 126 -5.89 5.34 -4.79
C ASN A 126 -6.08 4.53 -6.09
N PRO A 127 -7.21 4.62 -6.83
CA PRO A 127 -7.37 3.96 -8.12
C PRO A 127 -6.32 4.37 -9.17
N LEU A 128 -5.77 5.59 -9.12
CA LEU A 128 -4.67 5.98 -10.02
C LEU A 128 -3.40 5.20 -9.71
N MET A 129 -3.08 5.06 -8.42
CA MET A 129 -1.94 4.25 -7.98
C MET A 129 -2.16 2.76 -8.32
N ALA A 130 -3.38 2.26 -8.14
CA ALA A 130 -3.77 0.91 -8.56
C ALA A 130 -3.63 0.70 -10.08
N ALA A 131 -3.98 1.69 -10.90
CA ALA A 131 -3.76 1.64 -12.35
C ALA A 131 -2.26 1.57 -12.69
N GLY A 132 -1.42 2.28 -11.95
CA GLY A 132 0.04 2.18 -12.07
C GLY A 132 0.54 0.76 -11.76
N LEU A 133 0.01 0.13 -10.71
CA LEU A 133 0.33 -1.26 -10.37
C LEU A 133 -0.17 -2.26 -11.43
N ALA A 134 -1.39 -2.05 -11.96
CA ALA A 134 -1.93 -2.85 -13.04
C ALA A 134 -1.05 -2.75 -14.30
N ARG A 135 -0.49 -1.57 -14.56
CA ARG A 135 0.50 -1.37 -15.62
C ARG A 135 1.79 -2.15 -15.36
N LEU A 136 2.23 -2.30 -14.12
CA LEU A 136 3.39 -3.14 -13.79
C LEU A 136 3.11 -4.64 -13.97
N LEU A 137 1.86 -5.11 -13.81
CA LEU A 137 1.51 -6.52 -14.04
C LEU A 137 1.78 -7.01 -15.47
N THR A 138 1.78 -6.09 -16.45
CA THR A 138 2.11 -6.39 -17.85
C THR A 138 3.61 -6.49 -18.12
N LYS A 139 4.46 -6.27 -17.10
CA LYS A 139 5.92 -6.37 -17.21
C LYS A 139 6.45 -7.64 -16.57
N GLU A 140 7.59 -8.09 -17.09
CA GLU A 140 8.34 -9.21 -16.52
C GLU A 140 9.43 -8.71 -15.57
N PHE A 141 9.61 -9.47 -14.49
CA PHE A 141 10.45 -9.10 -13.37
C PHE A 141 11.30 -10.31 -12.92
N PRO A 142 12.31 -10.69 -13.74
CA PRO A 142 13.06 -11.93 -13.53
C PRO A 142 14.00 -11.89 -12.32
N HIS A 143 14.41 -10.70 -11.88
CA HIS A 143 15.40 -10.52 -10.81
C HIS A 143 14.78 -9.94 -9.54
N ALA A 144 15.17 -10.54 -8.41
CA ALA A 144 14.95 -9.94 -7.10
C ALA A 144 16.01 -8.86 -6.84
N LEU A 145 15.70 -7.94 -5.91
CA LEU A 145 16.64 -6.90 -5.50
C LEU A 145 17.97 -7.45 -4.98
N TRP A 146 17.94 -8.61 -4.29
CA TRP A 146 19.12 -9.24 -3.70
C TRP A 146 19.99 -9.99 -4.72
N ASP A 147 19.52 -10.23 -5.95
CA ASP A 147 20.29 -10.95 -6.97
C ASP A 147 21.48 -10.11 -7.53
N ARG A 148 21.49 -8.79 -7.31
CA ARG A 148 22.58 -7.92 -7.80
C ARG A 148 23.90 -8.06 -7.03
N ARG A 149 23.90 -8.58 -5.79
CA ARG A 149 25.14 -8.67 -4.97
C ARG A 149 26.08 -9.82 -5.35
N VAL A 150 25.60 -10.85 -6.04
CA VAL A 150 26.43 -12.06 -6.32
C VAL A 150 27.34 -11.88 -7.53
N ARG A 151 27.05 -10.95 -8.45
CA ARG A 151 27.87 -10.74 -9.67
C ARG A 151 29.04 -9.75 -9.50
N GLY A 152 29.19 -9.16 -8.31
CA GLY A 152 30.27 -8.20 -8.01
C GLY A 152 31.48 -8.81 -7.28
N ALA A 153 31.40 -10.08 -6.86
CA ALA A 153 32.44 -10.75 -6.08
C ALA A 153 33.29 -11.74 -6.91
N SER A 154 33.19 -11.68 -8.23
CA SER A 154 33.88 -12.59 -9.15
C SER A 154 34.57 -11.86 -10.31
N ARG A 155 35.15 -10.68 -10.04
CA ARG A 155 36.07 -9.99 -10.94
C ARG A 155 37.31 -9.56 -10.17
#